data_AF-A0A8T4N5M9-F1
#
_entry.id   AF-A0A8T4N5M9-F1
#
_cell.length_a   1.000
_cell.length_b   1.000
_cell.length_c   1.000
_cell.angle_alpha   90.00
_cell.angle_beta   90.00
_cell.angle_gamma   90.00
#
_symmetry.space_group_name_H-M   'P 1'
#
loop_
_entity.id
_entity.type
_entity.pdbx_description
1 polymer ?
#
loop_
_entity_poly.entity_id
_entity_poly.type
_entity_poly.pdbx_seq_one_letter_code
_entity_poly.pdbx_strand_id
1 'polypeptide(L)'
;MYSREDFEDFMKGMQKAAGLVRAFNPSIYMVSLNGGQPLFDVLTIADRNVDPSLAVYFPISSKIMDSGKVAERCFTNLLLERQHQGSEPQRILSLDEVVSGGSVSKILNAYDTALRIVGKHNVGKHDRPAITKEVEHLAGQFPLRIIGIKEARVRTRKKYEEEVRKGRIEEIPVKKILTMDDPDMHIAVFDHPTSNGWNGQGYFPTVGDIRITPKYQAFLGDTARYFGVDPVDVSPQGIGRISEHTRKYSEKSNFEH
;
A
#
# COMPACT_ATOMS: atom_id res chain seq x y z
N MET A 1 16.02 -1.07 19.16
CA MET A 1 15.29 -0.35 20.21
C MET A 1 15.29 1.12 19.83
N TYR A 2 14.13 1.76 19.69
CA TYR A 2 14.02 3.18 19.32
C TYR A 2 14.14 4.08 20.55
N SER A 3 14.56 5.33 20.35
CA SER A 3 14.51 6.32 21.44
C SER A 3 13.06 6.69 21.72
N ARG A 4 12.76 7.11 22.96
CA ARG A 4 11.43 7.59 23.33
C ARG A 4 11.03 8.81 22.49
N GLU A 5 11.98 9.69 22.21
CA GLU A 5 11.76 10.89 21.41
C GLU A 5 11.37 10.56 19.96
N ASP A 6 12.09 9.64 19.31
CA ASP A 6 11.75 9.19 17.95
C ASP A 6 10.38 8.49 17.92
N PHE A 7 10.09 7.70 18.96
CA PHE A 7 8.81 7.02 19.09
C PHE A 7 7.63 7.98 19.20
N GLU A 8 7.70 8.94 20.12
CA GLU A 8 6.63 9.94 20.30
C GLU A 8 6.44 10.82 19.05
N ASP A 9 7.52 11.16 18.36
CA ASP A 9 7.45 11.93 17.11
C ASP A 9 6.77 11.14 15.98
N PHE A 10 7.16 9.88 15.80
CA PHE A 10 6.56 8.98 14.82
C PHE A 10 5.07 8.74 15.12
N MET A 11 4.69 8.51 16.39
CA MET A 11 3.28 8.35 16.78
C MET A 11 2.44 9.61 16.50
N LYS A 12 2.98 10.81 16.73
CA LYS A 12 2.31 12.08 16.34
C LYS A 12 2.12 12.17 14.82
N GLY A 13 3.09 11.69 14.04
CA GLY A 13 2.94 11.53 12.59
C GLY A 13 1.77 10.62 12.23
N MET A 14 1.67 9.46 12.87
CA MET A 14 0.58 8.51 12.64
C MET A 14 -0.79 9.05 13.07
N GLN A 15 -0.86 9.86 14.13
CA GLN A 15 -2.08 10.55 14.52
C GLN A 15 -2.54 11.57 13.45
N LYS A 16 -1.60 12.26 12.81
CA LYS A 16 -1.91 13.13 11.64
C LYS A 16 -2.40 12.30 10.46
N ALA A 17 -1.78 11.14 10.20
CA ALA A 17 -2.20 10.22 9.15
C ALA A 17 -3.66 9.79 9.34
N ALA A 18 -4.05 9.45 10.57
CA ALA A 18 -5.44 9.14 10.90
C ALA A 18 -6.40 10.30 10.59
N GLY A 19 -5.98 11.55 10.86
CA GLY A 19 -6.75 12.74 10.47
C GLY A 19 -6.98 12.83 8.95
N LEU A 20 -5.95 12.57 8.15
CA LEU A 20 -6.05 12.54 6.69
C LEU A 20 -6.93 11.38 6.19
N VAL A 21 -6.85 10.22 6.84
CA VAL A 21 -7.69 9.05 6.51
C VAL A 21 -9.16 9.39 6.70
N ARG A 22 -9.54 9.99 7.83
CA ARG A 22 -10.93 10.43 8.08
C ARG A 22 -11.40 11.46 7.06
N ALA A 23 -10.55 12.43 6.72
CA ALA A 23 -10.86 13.45 5.73
C ALA A 23 -11.04 12.88 4.32
N PHE A 24 -10.23 11.88 3.94
CA PHE A 24 -10.32 11.23 2.64
C PHE A 24 -11.46 10.21 2.56
N ASN A 25 -11.83 9.59 3.68
CA ASN A 25 -12.86 8.56 3.79
C ASN A 25 -12.68 7.44 2.74
N PRO A 26 -11.58 6.68 2.81
CA PRO A 26 -11.29 5.61 1.87
C PRO A 26 -12.29 4.46 2.01
N SER A 27 -12.63 3.84 0.88
CA SER A 27 -13.37 2.58 0.85
C SER A 27 -12.44 1.38 0.67
N ILE A 28 -11.17 1.62 0.36
CA ILE A 28 -10.13 0.60 0.17
C ILE A 28 -8.81 1.11 0.77
N TYR A 29 -8.19 0.32 1.64
CA TYR A 29 -6.79 0.52 2.04
C TYR A 29 -5.91 -0.42 1.23
N MET A 30 -5.07 0.12 0.35
CA MET A 30 -4.04 -0.67 -0.32
C MET A 30 -2.81 -0.74 0.60
N VAL A 31 -2.47 -1.94 1.04
CA VAL A 31 -1.40 -2.19 1.99
C VAL A 31 -0.28 -2.99 1.32
N SER A 32 0.90 -2.39 1.21
CA SER A 32 2.11 -3.08 0.75
C SER A 32 2.72 -3.89 1.91
N LEU A 33 3.00 -5.18 1.68
CA LEU A 33 3.32 -6.10 2.78
C LEU A 33 4.66 -5.88 3.50
N ASN A 34 5.65 -5.29 2.82
CA ASN A 34 6.97 -5.00 3.39
C ASN A 34 7.28 -3.51 3.29
N GLY A 35 6.60 -2.73 4.13
CA GLY A 35 6.72 -1.27 4.25
C GLY A 35 5.41 -0.66 4.75
N GLY A 36 4.31 -0.85 4.01
CA GLY A 36 2.99 -0.31 4.37
C GLY A 36 2.28 -1.07 5.49
N GLN A 37 2.48 -2.38 5.62
CA GLN A 37 1.79 -3.21 6.63
C GLN A 37 2.02 -2.74 8.07
N PRO A 38 3.26 -2.50 8.53
CA PRO A 38 3.47 -1.99 9.90
C PRO A 38 2.82 -0.63 10.13
N LEU A 39 2.84 0.25 9.12
CA LEU A 39 2.19 1.56 9.20
C LEU A 39 0.67 1.42 9.30
N PHE A 40 0.09 0.48 8.56
CA PHE A 40 -1.34 0.20 8.60
C PHE A 40 -1.77 -0.36 9.96
N ASP A 41 -1.01 -1.30 10.52
CA ASP A 41 -1.30 -1.82 11.87
C ASP A 41 -1.25 -0.70 12.91
N VAL A 42 -0.23 0.16 12.88
CA VAL A 42 -0.15 1.34 13.75
C VAL A 42 -1.34 2.29 13.53
N LEU A 43 -1.75 2.50 12.28
CA LEU A 43 -2.89 3.36 11.95
C LEU A 43 -4.20 2.82 12.56
N THR A 44 -4.44 1.51 12.50
CA THR A 44 -5.64 0.88 13.11
C THR A 44 -5.67 0.97 14.63
N ILE A 45 -4.50 1.05 15.28
CA ILE A 45 -4.40 1.30 16.71
C ILE A 45 -4.63 2.78 17.03
N ALA A 46 -4.06 3.67 16.20
CA ALA A 46 -4.15 5.12 16.38
C ALA A 46 -5.57 5.66 16.18
N ASP A 47 -6.40 4.99 15.37
CA ASP A 47 -7.78 5.38 15.10
C ASP A 47 -8.70 4.18 14.89
N ARG A 48 -9.60 3.96 15.84
CA ARG A 48 -10.59 2.88 15.83
C ARG A 48 -11.60 2.98 14.68
N ASN A 49 -11.70 4.12 14.00
CA ASN A 49 -12.57 4.27 12.83
C ASN A 49 -11.94 3.74 11.53
N VAL A 50 -10.66 3.38 11.57
CA VAL A 50 -9.98 2.74 10.44
C VAL A 50 -10.43 1.29 10.41
N ASP A 51 -11.37 0.97 9.52
CA ASP A 51 -11.88 -0.39 9.37
C ASP A 51 -10.84 -1.29 8.70
N PRO A 52 -10.22 -2.23 9.42
CA PRO A 52 -9.25 -3.14 8.83
C PRO A 52 -9.88 -3.99 7.74
N SER A 53 -11.20 -4.23 7.77
CA SER A 53 -11.93 -5.04 6.79
C SER A 53 -11.82 -4.48 5.36
N LEU A 54 -11.54 -3.19 5.20
CA LEU A 54 -11.36 -2.53 3.90
C LEU A 54 -9.94 -2.70 3.31
N ALA A 55 -9.02 -3.36 4.02
CA ALA A 55 -7.66 -3.57 3.57
C ALA A 55 -7.53 -4.62 2.48
N VAL A 56 -6.78 -4.28 1.44
CA VAL A 56 -6.33 -5.15 0.35
C VAL A 56 -4.80 -5.22 0.38
N TYR A 57 -4.25 -6.43 0.45
CA TYR A 57 -2.83 -6.65 0.66
C TYR A 57 -2.14 -6.97 -0.66
N PHE A 58 -1.20 -6.11 -1.06
CA PHE A 58 -0.44 -6.28 -2.28
C PHE A 58 0.98 -6.78 -1.96
N PRO A 59 1.49 -7.82 -2.65
CA PRO A 59 2.85 -8.32 -2.48
C PRO A 59 3.85 -7.41 -3.18
N ILE A 60 3.93 -6.15 -2.76
CA ILE A 60 4.84 -5.14 -3.30
C ILE A 60 5.91 -4.87 -2.24
N SER A 61 7.17 -4.99 -2.66
CA SER A 61 8.33 -4.70 -1.82
C SER A 61 9.52 -4.30 -2.70
N SER A 62 10.43 -3.50 -2.16
CA SER A 62 11.75 -3.28 -2.77
C SER A 62 12.56 -4.58 -2.92
N LYS A 63 12.26 -5.60 -2.09
CA LYS A 63 12.90 -6.92 -2.11
C LYS A 63 12.38 -7.85 -3.21
N ILE A 64 11.28 -7.48 -3.86
CA ILE A 64 10.63 -8.28 -4.92
C ILE A 64 11.11 -7.76 -6.29
N MET A 65 11.64 -8.69 -7.09
CA MET A 65 11.99 -8.44 -8.49
C MET A 65 10.76 -7.99 -9.28
N ASP A 66 10.93 -6.96 -10.12
CA ASP A 66 9.85 -6.38 -10.93
C ASP A 66 8.58 -5.99 -10.13
N SER A 67 8.77 -5.55 -8.89
CA SER A 67 7.69 -5.04 -8.01
C SER A 67 6.74 -4.03 -8.67
N GLY A 68 7.20 -3.25 -9.65
CA GLY A 68 6.33 -2.37 -10.43
C GLY A 68 5.31 -3.11 -11.31
N LYS A 69 5.71 -4.22 -11.93
CA LYS A 69 4.82 -5.06 -12.74
C LYS A 69 3.87 -5.88 -11.87
N VAL A 70 4.34 -6.35 -10.71
CA VAL A 70 3.48 -6.98 -9.70
C VAL A 70 2.41 -5.99 -9.22
N ALA A 71 2.81 -4.75 -8.90
CA ALA A 71 1.87 -3.70 -8.52
C ALA A 71 0.86 -3.39 -9.62
N GLU A 72 1.31 -3.27 -10.87
CA GLU A 72 0.44 -3.04 -12.02
C GLU A 72 -0.63 -4.14 -12.11
N ARG A 73 -0.22 -5.41 -11.98
CA ARG A 73 -1.13 -6.54 -12.01
C ARG A 73 -2.14 -6.52 -10.87
N CYS A 74 -1.68 -6.24 -9.65
CA CYS A 74 -2.55 -6.15 -8.49
C CYS A 74 -3.62 -5.07 -8.68
N PHE A 75 -3.24 -3.89 -9.18
CA PHE A 75 -4.20 -2.84 -9.52
C PHE A 75 -5.13 -3.24 -10.65
N THR A 76 -4.64 -3.87 -11.72
CA THR A 76 -5.50 -4.33 -12.83
C THR A 76 -6.57 -5.29 -12.32
N ASN A 77 -6.18 -6.29 -11.53
CA ASN A 77 -7.10 -7.28 -10.97
C ASN A 77 -8.11 -6.63 -10.01
N LEU A 78 -7.66 -5.70 -9.16
CA LEU A 78 -8.54 -4.94 -8.27
C LEU A 78 -9.57 -4.12 -9.06
N LEU A 79 -9.13 -3.36 -10.06
CA LEU A 79 -10.01 -2.52 -10.87
C LEU A 79 -11.03 -3.35 -11.64
N LEU A 80 -10.62 -4.47 -12.26
CA LEU A 80 -11.54 -5.37 -12.99
C LEU A 80 -12.61 -5.96 -12.07
N GLU A 81 -12.24 -6.36 -10.85
CA GLU A 81 -13.17 -6.89 -9.86
C GLU A 81 -14.20 -5.83 -9.40
N ARG A 82 -13.74 -4.58 -9.26
CA ARG A 82 -14.47 -3.53 -8.56
C ARG A 82 -15.22 -2.57 -9.47
N GLN A 83 -14.85 -2.43 -10.74
CA GLN A 83 -15.39 -1.41 -11.67
C GLN A 83 -16.90 -1.48 -11.88
N HIS A 84 -17.53 -2.62 -11.61
CA HIS A 84 -18.98 -2.80 -11.71
C HIS A 84 -19.70 -2.77 -10.36
N GLN A 85 -18.99 -2.45 -9.27
CA GLN A 85 -19.53 -2.42 -7.92
C GLN A 85 -19.93 -1.00 -7.51
N GLY A 86 -21.23 -0.73 -7.53
CA GLY A 86 -21.79 0.55 -7.06
C GLY A 86 -21.55 1.73 -8.00
N SER A 87 -22.26 2.83 -7.72
CA SER A 87 -22.17 4.09 -8.48
C SER A 87 -21.22 5.11 -7.83
N GLU A 88 -20.89 4.93 -6.56
CA GLU A 88 -20.05 5.86 -5.81
C GLU A 88 -18.55 5.61 -6.05
N PRO A 89 -17.71 6.66 -6.04
CA PRO A 89 -16.26 6.51 -6.14
C PRO A 89 -15.68 5.64 -5.02
N GLN A 90 -14.92 4.62 -5.39
CA GLN A 90 -14.18 3.76 -4.49
C GLN A 90 -12.79 4.33 -4.24
N ARG A 91 -12.68 5.16 -3.20
CA ARG A 91 -11.45 5.87 -2.84
C ARG A 91 -10.40 4.91 -2.30
N ILE A 92 -9.25 4.84 -2.98
CA ILE A 92 -8.12 4.00 -2.59
C ILE A 92 -7.10 4.84 -1.83
N LEU A 93 -6.73 4.40 -0.63
CA LEU A 93 -5.67 5.01 0.16
C LEU A 93 -4.53 4.01 0.38
N SER A 94 -3.30 4.45 0.17
CA SER A 94 -2.09 3.71 0.54
C SER A 94 -1.30 4.47 1.59
N LEU A 95 -0.69 3.74 2.52
CA LEU A 95 0.36 4.27 3.40
C LEU A 95 1.69 3.66 2.97
N ASP A 96 2.73 4.47 2.84
CA ASP A 96 4.07 3.99 2.49
C ASP A 96 5.17 4.81 3.17
N GLU A 97 6.31 4.17 3.35
CA GLU A 97 7.52 4.79 3.88
C GLU A 97 8.22 5.56 2.75
N VAL A 98 8.63 6.79 3.03
CA VAL A 98 9.27 7.67 2.04
C VAL A 98 10.70 7.97 2.43
N VAL A 99 11.62 7.25 1.77
CA VAL A 99 13.06 7.59 1.75
C VAL A 99 13.34 8.49 0.55
N SER A 100 13.49 7.90 -0.64
CA SER A 100 13.75 8.66 -1.87
C SER A 100 12.48 8.97 -2.71
N GLY A 101 11.32 8.46 -2.27
CA GLY A 101 10.06 8.51 -3.03
C GLY A 101 9.97 7.53 -4.22
N GLY A 102 10.96 6.63 -4.35
CA GLY A 102 11.02 5.65 -5.44
C GLY A 102 9.91 4.59 -5.39
N SER A 103 9.58 4.06 -4.22
CA SER A 103 8.50 3.07 -4.03
C SER A 103 7.14 3.66 -4.39
N VAL A 104 6.82 4.81 -3.79
CA VAL A 104 5.60 5.58 -4.04
C VAL A 104 5.45 5.91 -5.53
N SER A 105 6.51 6.36 -6.19
CA SER A 105 6.49 6.62 -7.62
C SER A 105 6.20 5.37 -8.45
N LYS A 106 6.65 4.17 -8.02
CA LYS A 106 6.33 2.90 -8.70
C LYS A 106 4.85 2.56 -8.53
N ILE A 107 4.29 2.72 -7.34
CA ILE A 107 2.87 2.48 -7.05
C ILE A 107 2.00 3.34 -7.96
N LEU A 108 2.28 4.65 -8.06
CA LEU A 108 1.50 5.56 -8.91
C LEU A 108 1.61 5.19 -10.39
N ASN A 109 2.80 4.84 -10.89
CA ASN A 109 2.95 4.42 -12.29
C ASN A 109 2.22 3.10 -12.58
N ALA A 110 2.27 2.16 -11.64
CA ALA A 110 1.58 0.89 -11.73
C ALA A 110 0.06 1.09 -11.80
N TYR A 111 -0.48 1.95 -10.94
CA TYR A 111 -1.88 2.36 -10.95
C TYR A 111 -2.27 3.03 -12.29
N ASP A 112 -1.50 4.02 -12.75
CA ASP A 112 -1.77 4.71 -14.03
C ASP A 112 -1.70 3.77 -15.23
N THR A 113 -0.83 2.76 -15.18
CA THR A 113 -0.72 1.73 -16.21
C THR A 113 -1.90 0.76 -16.15
N ALA A 114 -2.32 0.35 -14.94
CA ALA A 114 -3.47 -0.50 -14.75
C ALA A 114 -4.76 0.13 -15.27
N LEU A 115 -4.99 1.42 -15.00
CA LEU A 115 -6.11 2.18 -15.56
C LEU A 115 -6.15 2.10 -17.10
N ARG A 116 -4.99 2.25 -17.76
CA ARG A 116 -4.90 2.14 -19.23
C ARG A 116 -5.17 0.74 -19.74
N ILE A 117 -4.76 -0.29 -19.01
CA ILE A 117 -5.02 -1.69 -19.37
C ILE A 117 -6.52 -1.97 -19.30
N VAL A 118 -7.16 -1.61 -18.19
CA VAL A 118 -8.60 -1.79 -18.00
C VAL A 118 -9.40 -0.94 -18.98
N GLY A 119 -8.99 0.31 -19.22
CA GLY A 119 -9.65 1.17 -20.20
C GLY A 119 -9.61 0.59 -21.61
N LYS A 120 -8.45 0.07 -22.06
CA LYS A 120 -8.33 -0.65 -23.34
C LYS A 120 -9.19 -1.90 -23.41
N HIS A 121 -9.35 -2.60 -22.29
CA HIS A 121 -10.21 -3.77 -22.19
C HIS A 121 -11.68 -3.38 -22.36
N ASN A 122 -12.12 -2.30 -21.73
CA ASN A 122 -13.53 -1.88 -21.73
C ASN A 122 -13.99 -1.31 -23.09
N VAL A 123 -13.14 -0.58 -23.82
CA VAL A 123 -13.54 0.12 -25.06
C VAL A 123 -12.87 -0.41 -26.34
N GLY A 124 -11.97 -1.39 -26.23
CA GLY A 124 -11.21 -1.94 -27.35
C GLY A 124 -9.87 -1.23 -27.61
N LYS A 125 -8.94 -1.95 -28.28
CA LYS A 125 -7.51 -1.59 -28.35
C LYS A 125 -7.15 -0.45 -29.31
N HIS A 126 -8.06 -0.05 -30.21
CA HIS A 126 -7.73 0.82 -31.35
C HIS A 126 -8.28 2.25 -31.27
N ASP A 127 -9.19 2.54 -30.35
CA ASP A 127 -9.81 3.86 -30.21
C ASP A 127 -9.12 4.66 -29.09
N ARG A 128 -8.08 5.44 -29.45
CA ARG A 128 -7.32 6.24 -28.48
C ARG A 128 -8.19 7.27 -27.74
N PRO A 129 -9.07 8.06 -28.41
CA PRO A 129 -10.01 8.94 -27.71
C PRO A 129 -10.90 8.22 -26.69
N ALA A 130 -11.49 7.08 -27.06
CA ALA A 130 -12.33 6.31 -26.14
C ALA A 130 -11.52 5.78 -24.94
N ILE A 131 -10.30 5.29 -25.18
CA ILE A 131 -9.41 4.82 -24.10
C ILE A 131 -9.08 5.95 -23.12
N THR A 132 -8.75 7.16 -23.62
CA THR A 132 -8.44 8.29 -22.74
C THR A 132 -9.65 8.65 -21.86
N LYS A 133 -10.85 8.75 -22.45
CA LYS A 133 -12.07 9.05 -21.72
C LYS A 133 -12.39 7.99 -20.67
N GLU A 134 -12.17 6.72 -21.00
CA GLU A 134 -12.37 5.61 -20.07
C GLU A 134 -11.36 5.62 -18.93
N VAL A 135 -10.09 5.93 -19.21
CA VAL A 135 -9.06 6.10 -18.17
C VAL A 135 -9.40 7.23 -17.21
N GLU A 136 -9.89 8.37 -17.72
CA GLU A 136 -10.36 9.49 -16.90
C GLU A 136 -11.57 9.10 -16.05
N HIS A 137 -12.52 8.35 -16.62
CA HIS A 137 -13.67 7.82 -15.90
C HIS A 137 -13.25 6.88 -14.76
N LEU A 138 -12.40 5.88 -15.05
CA LEU A 138 -11.87 4.94 -14.07
C LEU A 138 -11.05 5.67 -12.98
N ALA A 139 -10.27 6.70 -13.34
CA ALA A 139 -9.52 7.49 -12.37
C ALA A 139 -10.44 8.29 -11.43
N GLY A 140 -11.59 8.75 -11.93
CA GLY A 140 -12.64 9.37 -11.11
C GLY A 140 -13.40 8.37 -10.24
N GLN A 141 -13.59 7.13 -10.72
CA GLN A 141 -14.23 6.06 -9.96
C GLN A 141 -13.32 5.45 -8.89
N PHE A 142 -12.00 5.38 -9.13
CA PHE A 142 -11.02 4.73 -8.24
C PHE A 142 -9.90 5.66 -7.76
N PRO A 143 -10.18 6.87 -7.26
CA PRO A 143 -9.14 7.84 -6.99
C PRO A 143 -8.13 7.29 -5.96
N LEU A 144 -6.86 7.25 -6.33
CA LEU A 144 -5.75 6.82 -5.48
C LEU A 144 -5.07 8.02 -4.82
N ARG A 145 -4.95 7.96 -3.49
CA ARG A 145 -4.07 8.83 -2.70
C ARG A 145 -3.07 8.01 -1.89
N ILE A 146 -1.91 8.60 -1.65
CA ILE A 146 -0.84 8.01 -0.84
C ILE A 146 -0.50 8.95 0.31
N ILE A 147 -0.48 8.44 1.53
CA ILE A 147 0.12 9.13 2.67
C ILE A 147 1.55 8.64 2.80
N GLY A 148 2.50 9.54 2.58
CA GLY A 148 3.93 9.27 2.68
C GLY A 148 4.47 9.64 4.06
N ILE A 149 4.85 8.65 4.87
CA ILE A 149 5.58 8.91 6.13
C ILE A 149 7.05 9.11 5.78
N LYS A 150 7.55 10.32 5.98
CA LYS A 150 8.85 10.76 5.44
C LYS A 150 9.79 11.21 6.54
N GLU A 151 11.03 10.77 6.49
CA GLU A 151 12.07 11.35 7.36
C GLU A 151 12.39 12.78 6.94
N ALA A 152 12.30 13.73 7.89
CA ALA A 152 12.33 15.17 7.63
C ALA A 152 13.59 15.67 6.89
N ARG A 153 14.71 14.94 6.97
CA ARG A 153 16.01 15.32 6.39
C ARG A 153 16.33 14.63 5.06
N VAL A 154 15.42 13.82 4.51
CA VAL A 154 15.71 13.04 3.32
C VAL A 154 15.28 13.78 2.06
N ARG A 155 16.22 13.89 1.11
CA ARG A 155 15.97 14.49 -0.21
C ARG A 155 15.17 13.53 -1.09
N THR A 156 14.10 14.05 -1.68
CA THR A 156 13.23 13.30 -2.59
C THR A 156 13.62 13.49 -4.05
N ARG A 157 13.13 12.60 -4.92
CA ARG A 157 13.27 12.72 -6.37
C ARG A 157 12.28 13.75 -6.92
N LYS A 158 12.67 14.47 -7.98
CA LYS A 158 11.81 15.47 -8.66
C LYS A 158 10.42 14.93 -9.02
N LYS A 159 10.34 13.72 -9.56
CA LYS A 159 9.07 13.07 -9.92
C LYS A 159 8.15 12.90 -8.71
N TYR A 160 8.70 12.53 -7.56
CA TYR A 160 7.91 12.38 -6.34
C TYR A 160 7.38 13.75 -5.87
N GLU A 161 8.20 14.81 -5.91
CA GLU A 161 7.78 16.18 -5.57
C GLU A 161 6.69 16.72 -6.51
N GLU A 162 6.71 16.31 -7.79
CA GLU A 162 5.64 16.61 -8.74
C GLU A 162 4.32 15.95 -8.34
N GLU A 163 4.34 14.70 -7.86
CA GLU A 163 3.13 14.00 -7.42
C GLU A 163 2.58 14.54 -6.08
N VAL A 164 3.45 15.03 -5.20
CA VAL A 164 3.05 15.83 -4.01
C VAL A 164 2.35 17.11 -4.45
N ARG A 165 2.95 17.87 -5.40
CA ARG A 165 2.33 19.11 -5.94
C ARG A 165 0.98 18.86 -6.64
N LYS A 166 0.76 17.67 -7.19
CA LYS A 166 -0.51 17.24 -7.78
C LYS A 166 -1.56 16.79 -6.74
N GLY A 167 -1.21 16.73 -5.46
CA GLY A 167 -2.12 16.26 -4.39
C GLY A 167 -2.40 14.75 -4.42
N ARG A 168 -1.57 13.97 -5.13
CA ARG A 168 -1.66 12.49 -5.12
C ARG A 168 -0.93 11.88 -3.93
N ILE A 169 0.01 12.65 -3.35
CA ILE A 169 0.78 12.28 -2.16
C ILE A 169 0.62 13.36 -1.11
N GLU A 170 0.23 12.98 0.09
CA GLU A 170 0.25 13.83 1.28
C GLU A 170 1.44 13.42 2.16
N GLU A 171 2.35 14.35 2.43
CA GLU A 171 3.56 14.06 3.22
C GLU A 171 3.34 14.29 4.71
N ILE A 172 3.78 13.34 5.52
CA ILE A 172 3.87 13.50 6.97
C ILE A 172 5.33 13.39 7.36
N PRO A 173 5.99 14.51 7.69
CA PRO A 173 7.37 14.49 8.16
C PRO A 173 7.43 13.91 9.57
N VAL A 174 8.38 13.00 9.78
CA VAL A 174 8.78 12.42 11.07
C VAL A 174 10.31 12.51 11.21
N LYS A 175 10.83 12.41 12.43
CA LYS A 175 12.27 12.36 12.70
C LYS A 175 12.88 11.09 12.15
N LYS A 176 12.21 9.95 12.38
CA LYS A 176 12.65 8.63 12.00
C LYS A 176 11.47 7.73 11.66
N ILE A 177 11.58 6.95 10.60
CA ILE A 177 10.61 5.90 10.29
C ILE A 177 11.04 4.65 11.07
N LEU A 178 10.25 4.23 12.05
CA LEU A 178 10.66 3.17 12.99
C LEU A 178 10.61 1.75 12.40
N THR A 179 9.85 1.59 11.33
CA THR A 179 9.56 0.31 10.67
C THR A 179 10.48 0.05 9.47
N MET A 180 11.22 1.08 9.04
CA MET A 180 12.04 1.08 7.85
C MET A 180 13.27 0.20 7.98
N ASP A 181 13.55 -0.57 6.92
CA ASP A 181 14.73 -1.44 6.77
C ASP A 181 14.94 -2.47 7.90
N ASP A 182 13.92 -2.73 8.72
CA ASP A 182 13.98 -3.64 9.84
C ASP A 182 13.27 -4.97 9.51
N PRO A 183 14.01 -6.07 9.25
CA PRO A 183 13.41 -7.35 8.88
C PRO A 183 12.51 -7.95 9.97
N ASP A 184 12.65 -7.51 11.22
CA ASP A 184 11.77 -7.94 12.31
C ASP A 184 10.41 -7.27 12.26
N MET A 185 10.30 -6.16 11.51
CA MET A 185 9.04 -5.45 11.28
C MET A 185 8.28 -5.98 10.06
N HIS A 186 8.85 -6.93 9.32
CA HIS A 186 8.23 -7.51 8.14
C HIS A 186 7.59 -8.85 8.52
N ILE A 187 6.25 -8.90 8.53
CA ILE A 187 5.53 -10.13 8.90
C ILE A 187 5.35 -11.10 7.74
N ALA A 188 5.35 -10.63 6.49
CA ALA A 188 5.21 -11.49 5.32
C ALA A 188 6.56 -12.03 4.84
N VAL A 189 6.70 -13.35 4.79
CA VAL A 189 7.87 -14.04 4.25
C VAL A 189 7.53 -14.57 2.86
N PHE A 190 8.24 -14.07 1.85
CA PHE A 190 8.07 -14.49 0.47
C PHE A 190 8.95 -15.71 0.18
N ASP A 191 8.41 -16.74 -0.48
CA ASP A 191 9.18 -17.96 -0.84
C ASP A 191 10.30 -17.66 -1.84
N HIS A 192 10.03 -16.75 -2.77
CA HIS A 192 10.84 -16.50 -3.96
C HIS A 192 10.96 -15.00 -4.26
N PRO A 193 11.53 -14.19 -3.34
CA PRO A 193 11.63 -12.74 -3.53
C PRO A 193 12.62 -12.34 -4.64
N THR A 194 13.65 -13.16 -4.86
CA THR A 194 14.82 -12.85 -5.70
C THR A 194 15.17 -13.93 -6.71
N SER A 195 14.56 -15.12 -6.66
CA SER A 195 14.75 -16.14 -7.70
C SER A 195 14.09 -15.66 -9.00
N ASN A 196 14.66 -16.05 -10.14
CA ASN A 196 14.24 -15.72 -11.52
C ASN A 196 12.80 -16.18 -11.89
N GLY A 197 11.84 -16.14 -10.97
CA GLY A 197 10.45 -16.55 -11.19
C GLY A 197 9.76 -15.72 -12.28
N TRP A 198 10.17 -14.47 -12.48
CA TRP A 198 9.79 -13.75 -13.68
C TRP A 198 10.66 -14.18 -14.88
N ASN A 199 10.31 -15.31 -15.48
CA ASN A 199 10.82 -15.72 -16.80
C ASN A 199 9.99 -15.14 -17.97
N GLY A 200 9.11 -14.16 -17.69
CA GLY A 200 8.10 -13.68 -18.64
C GLY A 200 6.84 -14.54 -18.74
N GLN A 201 6.73 -15.64 -17.99
CA GLN A 201 5.56 -16.53 -17.96
C GLN A 201 4.72 -16.50 -16.66
N GLY A 202 5.04 -15.60 -15.71
CA GLY A 202 4.09 -15.21 -14.66
C GLY A 202 4.15 -15.96 -13.32
N TYR A 203 5.34 -16.25 -12.79
CA TYR A 203 5.44 -16.55 -11.36
C TYR A 203 5.32 -15.24 -10.56
N PHE A 204 4.33 -15.18 -9.67
CA PHE A 204 4.11 -14.04 -8.79
C PHE A 204 4.56 -14.36 -7.36
N PRO A 205 5.06 -13.37 -6.60
CA PRO A 205 5.53 -13.59 -5.24
C PRO A 205 4.42 -14.14 -4.35
N THR A 206 4.61 -15.36 -3.86
CA THR A 206 3.75 -16.01 -2.87
C THR A 206 4.25 -15.72 -1.46
N VAL A 207 3.33 -15.49 -0.53
CA VAL A 207 3.64 -15.46 0.89
C VAL A 207 3.63 -16.91 1.39
N GLY A 208 4.82 -17.44 1.66
CA GLY A 208 5.00 -18.80 2.15
C GLY A 208 4.77 -18.93 3.64
N ASP A 209 5.06 -17.86 4.39
CA ASP A 209 4.92 -17.84 5.84
C ASP A 209 4.57 -16.43 6.37
N ILE A 210 3.92 -16.39 7.54
CA ILE A 210 3.66 -15.17 8.31
C ILE A 210 4.42 -15.26 9.63
N ARG A 211 5.42 -14.39 9.79
CA ARG A 211 6.31 -14.39 10.95
C ARG A 211 6.10 -13.15 11.81
N ILE A 212 5.38 -13.31 12.91
CA ILE A 212 5.20 -12.25 13.91
C ILE A 212 6.34 -12.34 14.92
N THR A 213 7.28 -11.38 14.87
CA THR A 213 8.42 -11.37 15.79
C THR A 213 8.03 -10.79 17.17
N PRO A 214 8.74 -11.14 18.26
CA PRO A 214 8.53 -10.49 19.56
C PRO A 214 8.72 -8.98 19.50
N LYS A 215 9.61 -8.50 18.63
CA LYS A 215 9.88 -7.08 18.42
C LYS A 215 8.72 -6.37 17.73
N TYR A 216 8.07 -7.02 16.76
CA TYR A 216 6.85 -6.50 16.15
C TYR A 216 5.72 -6.39 17.17
N GLN A 217 5.51 -7.43 17.98
CA GLN A 217 4.49 -7.42 19.05
C GLN A 217 4.78 -6.34 20.10
N ALA A 218 6.04 -6.20 20.52
CA ALA A 218 6.45 -5.16 21.46
C ALA A 218 6.18 -3.76 20.88
N PHE A 219 6.48 -3.55 19.59
CA PHE A 219 6.20 -2.30 18.91
C PHE A 219 4.71 -1.97 18.88
N LEU A 220 3.85 -2.92 18.48
CA LEU A 220 2.40 -2.72 18.51
C LEU A 220 1.88 -2.48 19.94
N GLY A 221 2.43 -3.17 20.94
CA GLY A 221 2.08 -2.96 22.35
C GLY A 221 2.48 -1.58 22.87
N ASP A 222 3.66 -1.06 22.49
CA ASP A 222 4.08 0.30 22.81
C ASP A 222 3.17 1.34 22.13
N THR A 223 2.81 1.09 20.86
CA THR A 223 1.83 1.91 20.12
C THR A 223 0.48 1.93 20.83
N ALA A 224 -0.01 0.77 21.27
CA ALA A 224 -1.26 0.66 22.03
C ALA A 224 -1.22 1.51 23.30
N ARG A 225 -0.16 1.38 24.11
CA ARG A 225 0.01 2.18 25.33
C ARG A 225 0.03 3.67 25.04
N TYR A 226 0.70 4.10 23.97
CA TYR A 226 0.76 5.50 23.57
C TYR A 226 -0.63 6.09 23.26
N PHE A 227 -1.46 5.33 22.54
CA PHE A 227 -2.82 5.75 22.16
C PHE A 227 -3.89 5.41 23.22
N GLY A 228 -3.51 4.88 24.38
CA GLY A 228 -4.44 4.51 25.44
C GLY A 228 -5.32 3.29 25.09
N VAL A 229 -4.84 2.39 24.24
CA VAL A 229 -5.44 1.10 23.91
C VAL A 229 -4.78 0.02 24.77
N ASP A 230 -5.56 -0.96 25.23
CA ASP A 230 -5.01 -2.10 25.96
C ASP A 230 -4.12 -2.94 25.02
N PRO A 231 -2.82 -3.14 25.31
CA PRO A 231 -1.93 -3.94 24.47
C PRO A 231 -2.41 -5.38 24.23
N VAL A 232 -3.24 -5.95 25.10
CA VAL A 232 -3.76 -7.32 24.91
C VAL A 232 -4.80 -7.41 23.79
N ASP A 233 -5.43 -6.29 23.43
CA ASP A 233 -6.45 -6.20 22.38
C ASP A 233 -5.83 -5.94 20.99
N VAL A 234 -4.50 -5.77 20.92
CA VAL A 234 -3.80 -5.41 19.69
C VAL A 234 -3.12 -6.62 19.07
N SER A 235 -3.40 -6.84 17.79
CA SER A 235 -2.77 -7.88 16.98
C SER A 235 -2.47 -7.37 15.55
N PRO A 236 -1.54 -8.00 14.81
CA PRO A 236 -1.29 -7.65 13.42
C PRO A 236 -2.55 -7.84 12.57
N GLN A 237 -2.88 -6.88 11.70
CA GLN A 237 -4.15 -6.90 11.01
C GLN A 237 -4.12 -7.73 9.73
N GLY A 238 -5.22 -8.47 9.52
CA GLY A 238 -5.52 -9.14 8.26
C GLY A 238 -4.64 -10.34 7.89
N ILE A 239 -3.97 -10.96 8.86
CA ILE A 239 -3.13 -12.17 8.67
C ILE A 239 -3.80 -13.19 7.73
N GLY A 240 -5.06 -13.56 7.99
CA GLY A 240 -5.78 -14.55 7.17
C GLY A 240 -6.00 -14.12 5.71
N ARG A 241 -6.03 -12.82 5.44
CA ARG A 241 -6.24 -12.26 4.09
C ARG A 241 -4.94 -11.94 3.37
N ILE A 242 -3.80 -11.86 4.06
CA ILE A 242 -2.51 -11.60 3.41
C ILE A 242 -2.23 -12.68 2.35
N SER A 243 -2.25 -13.96 2.73
CA SER A 243 -2.01 -15.06 1.78
C SER A 243 -3.08 -15.14 0.69
N GLU A 244 -4.35 -14.92 1.04
CA GLU A 244 -5.46 -14.93 0.07
C GLU A 244 -5.33 -13.81 -0.97
N HIS A 245 -5.17 -12.56 -0.52
CA HIS A 245 -5.09 -11.38 -1.39
C HIS A 245 -3.83 -11.42 -2.26
N THR A 246 -2.69 -11.83 -1.70
CA THR A 246 -1.47 -11.96 -2.50
C THR A 246 -1.63 -12.96 -3.62
N ARG A 247 -2.21 -14.14 -3.36
CA ARG A 247 -2.54 -15.10 -4.43
C ARG A 247 -3.50 -14.49 -5.44
N LYS A 248 -4.67 -14.02 -4.99
CA LYS A 248 -5.75 -13.50 -5.86
C LYS A 248 -5.29 -12.34 -6.76
N TYR A 249 -4.64 -11.33 -6.19
CA TYR A 249 -4.33 -10.10 -6.91
C TYR A 249 -3.02 -10.18 -7.69
N SER A 250 -2.11 -11.06 -7.31
CA SER A 250 -0.89 -11.25 -8.08
C SER A 250 -1.07 -12.23 -9.24
N GLU A 251 -2.01 -13.18 -9.18
CA GLU A 251 -2.23 -14.17 -10.25
C GLU A 251 -2.42 -13.58 -11.67
N LYS A 252 -2.08 -14.40 -12.67
CA LYS A 252 -2.25 -14.03 -14.06
C LYS A 252 -3.75 -13.84 -14.33
N SER A 253 -4.18 -12.63 -14.69
CA SER A 253 -5.54 -12.33 -15.10
C SER A 253 -5.90 -13.20 -16.31
N ASN A 254 -7.11 -13.75 -16.28
CA ASN A 254 -7.65 -14.60 -17.35
C ASN A 254 -7.79 -13.87 -18.71
N PHE A 255 -7.46 -12.58 -18.78
CA PHE A 255 -7.64 -11.71 -19.93
C PHE A 255 -6.37 -11.57 -20.81
N GLU A 256 -5.29 -12.29 -20.49
CA GLU A 256 -4.06 -12.35 -21.29
C GLU A 256 -4.01 -13.53 -22.28
N HIS A 257 -5.18 -14.04 -22.69
CA HIS A 257 -5.35 -15.03 -23.75
C HIS A 257 -5.98 -14.42 -25.00
#